data_AF-A0A317UIN7-F1
#
_entry.id   AF-A0A317UIN7-F1
#
_cell.length_a   1.000
_cell.length_b   1.000
_cell.length_c   1.000
_cell.angle_alpha   90.00
_cell.angle_beta   90.00
_cell.angle_gamma   90.00
#
_symmetry.space_group_name_H-M   'P 1'
#
loop_
_entity.id
_entity.type
_entity.pdbx_description
1 polymer ?
#
loop_
_entity_poly.entity_id
_entity_poly.type
_entity_poly.pdbx_seq_one_letter_code
_entity_poly.pdbx_strand_id
1 'polypeptide(L)'
;MNYKETREQVDMILERVKALDNAKKIQLRRAYNISFDELRGFQQITIKNILKDTPWCYAGYMRDFIVDMCGIYVQQECKEGDPFEYYLHEIYDEGSAAVQQKIGYLVDEDEKAILIRYIKRYIKMCKKGTKIDTAKLMTDILCWPYYNTRNEWIDVIAGVKKIDKKKEKK
;
A
#
# COMPACT_ATOMS: atom_id res chain seq x y z
N MET A 1 12.03 -10.98 -5.87
CA MET A 1 10.92 -11.54 -5.07
C MET A 1 9.93 -12.12 -6.06
N ASN A 2 9.36 -13.30 -5.79
CA ASN A 2 8.32 -13.87 -6.65
C ASN A 2 6.98 -13.21 -6.30
N TYR A 3 6.31 -12.62 -7.29
CA TYR A 3 5.05 -11.88 -7.06
C TYR A 3 3.98 -12.74 -6.38
N LYS A 4 3.84 -14.01 -6.77
CA LYS A 4 2.84 -14.92 -6.21
C LYS A 4 3.12 -15.23 -4.74
N GLU A 5 4.36 -15.57 -4.40
CA GLU A 5 4.76 -15.87 -3.02
C GLU A 5 4.62 -14.62 -2.13
N THR A 6 5.00 -13.45 -2.64
CA THR A 6 4.80 -12.17 -1.95
C THR A 6 3.33 -11.91 -1.71
N ARG A 7 2.47 -12.17 -2.71
CA ARG A 7 1.02 -11.98 -2.57
C ARG A 7 0.44 -12.87 -1.48
N GLU A 8 0.80 -14.15 -1.47
CA GLU A 8 0.34 -15.11 -0.44
C GLU A 8 0.73 -14.64 0.97
N GLN A 9 1.95 -14.13 1.14
CA GLN A 9 2.42 -13.61 2.43
C GLN A 9 1.73 -12.31 2.84
N VAL A 10 1.45 -11.41 1.89
CA VAL A 10 0.67 -10.20 2.13
C VAL A 10 -0.76 -10.54 2.55
N ASP A 11 -1.40 -11.49 1.88
CA ASP A 11 -2.75 -11.94 2.23
C ASP A 11 -2.77 -12.55 3.65
N MET A 12 -1.76 -13.34 4.02
CA MET A 12 -1.60 -13.84 5.40
C MET A 12 -1.47 -12.70 6.43
N ILE A 13 -0.71 -11.65 6.13
CA ILE A 13 -0.58 -10.47 6.99
C ILE A 13 -1.95 -9.81 7.20
N LEU A 14 -2.69 -9.56 6.11
CA LEU A 14 -3.97 -8.85 6.18
C LEU A 14 -5.06 -9.68 6.87
N GLU A 15 -5.08 -11.00 6.69
CA GLU A 15 -5.99 -11.89 7.43
C GLU A 15 -5.69 -11.89 8.93
N ARG A 16 -4.40 -11.85 9.33
CA ARG A 16 -4.03 -11.68 10.74
C ARG A 16 -4.50 -10.34 11.30
N VAL A 17 -4.39 -9.25 10.53
CA VAL A 17 -4.90 -7.92 10.90
C VAL A 17 -6.42 -7.94 11.07
N LYS A 18 -7.14 -8.59 10.14
CA LYS A 18 -8.59 -8.72 10.15
C LYS A 18 -9.09 -9.51 11.35
N ALA A 19 -8.35 -10.53 11.78
CA ALA A 19 -8.64 -11.35 12.96
C ALA A 19 -8.38 -10.64 14.31
N LEU A 20 -7.75 -9.46 14.32
CA LEU A 20 -7.50 -8.73 15.55
C LEU A 20 -8.79 -8.22 16.21
N ASP A 21 -8.76 -8.16 17.54
CA ASP A 21 -9.75 -7.43 18.32
C ASP A 21 -9.74 -5.92 18.02
N ASN A 22 -10.82 -5.23 18.40
CA ASN A 22 -10.98 -3.80 18.13
C ASN A 22 -9.91 -2.93 18.81
N ALA A 23 -9.41 -3.34 19.99
CA ALA A 23 -8.39 -2.58 20.70
C ALA A 23 -7.06 -2.59 19.92
N LYS A 24 -6.62 -3.76 19.45
CA LYS A 24 -5.43 -3.91 18.61
C LYS A 24 -5.59 -3.24 17.24
N LYS A 25 -6.78 -3.29 16.65
CA LYS A 25 -7.10 -2.53 15.42
C LYS A 25 -6.94 -1.02 15.62
N ILE A 26 -7.44 -0.47 16.72
CA ILE A 26 -7.25 0.95 17.07
C ILE A 26 -5.77 1.28 17.23
N GLN A 27 -4.98 0.39 17.85
CA GLN A 27 -3.53 0.58 18.00
C GLN A 27 -2.81 0.62 16.65
N LEU A 28 -3.18 -0.24 15.69
CA LEU A 28 -2.64 -0.22 14.33
C LEU A 28 -3.03 1.06 13.58
N ARG A 29 -4.29 1.51 13.69
CA ARG A 29 -4.71 2.79 13.09
C ARG A 29 -3.87 3.97 13.59
N ARG A 30 -3.53 3.96 14.88
CA ARG A 30 -2.69 4.99 15.52
C ARG A 30 -1.20 4.87 15.19
N ALA A 31 -0.74 3.70 14.73
CA ALA A 31 0.64 3.49 14.31
C ALA A 31 0.92 4.04 12.91
N TYR A 32 -0.11 4.43 12.15
CA TYR A 32 0.04 5.02 10.82
C TYR A 32 0.92 6.27 10.85
N ASN A 33 1.95 6.30 10.00
CA ASN A 33 3.03 7.29 9.89
C ASN A 33 3.97 7.40 11.10
N ILE A 34 3.97 6.43 12.02
CA ILE A 34 4.96 6.37 13.12
C ILE A 34 5.98 5.29 12.77
N SER A 35 7.27 5.60 12.90
CA SER A 35 8.29 4.59 12.65
C SER A 35 8.20 3.47 13.68
N PHE A 36 8.47 2.23 13.27
CA PHE A 36 8.35 1.06 14.13
C PHE A 36 9.12 1.21 15.44
N ASP A 37 10.32 1.81 15.39
CA ASP A 37 11.18 1.99 16.56
C ASP A 37 10.64 3.02 17.55
N GLU A 38 9.76 3.93 17.09
CA GLU A 38 9.07 4.95 17.92
C GLU A 38 7.76 4.43 18.51
N LEU A 39 7.29 3.26 18.08
CA LEU A 39 6.06 2.67 18.59
C LEU A 39 6.22 2.20 20.03
N ARG A 40 5.13 2.24 20.79
CA ARG A 40 5.12 1.69 22.16
C ARG A 40 5.34 0.18 22.12
N GLY A 41 5.97 -0.38 23.16
CA GLY A 41 6.35 -1.79 23.20
C GLY A 41 5.20 -2.78 22.89
N PHE A 42 3.99 -2.52 23.37
CA PHE A 42 2.82 -3.37 23.06
C PHE A 42 2.38 -3.31 21.59
N GLN A 43 2.55 -2.16 20.92
CA GLN A 43 2.29 -2.01 19.49
C GLN A 43 3.34 -2.77 18.69
N GLN A 44 4.61 -2.67 19.08
CA GLN A 44 5.70 -3.42 18.46
C GLN A 44 5.47 -4.94 18.60
N ILE A 45 5.03 -5.42 19.77
CA ILE A 45 4.68 -6.84 19.98
C ILE A 45 3.56 -7.27 19.05
N THR A 46 2.49 -6.46 18.96
CA THR A 46 1.36 -6.74 18.06
C THR A 46 1.80 -6.85 16.61
N ILE A 47 2.63 -5.91 16.13
CA ILE A 47 3.17 -5.93 14.76
C ILE A 47 4.09 -7.13 14.55
N LYS A 48 4.99 -7.45 15.48
CA LYS A 48 5.85 -8.65 15.40
C LYS A 48 5.04 -9.94 15.25
N ASN A 49 3.89 -10.03 15.94
CA ASN A 49 3.00 -11.19 15.80
C ASN A 49 2.28 -11.23 14.44
N ILE A 50 1.89 -10.09 13.90
CA ILE A 50 1.30 -9.99 12.56
C ILE A 50 2.32 -10.41 11.50
N LEU A 51 3.57 -9.97 11.64
CA LEU A 51 4.70 -10.24 10.73
C LEU A 51 5.42 -11.56 11.05
N LYS A 52 4.83 -12.43 11.87
CA LYS A 52 5.42 -13.74 12.14
C LYS A 52 5.54 -14.52 10.82
N ASP A 53 6.61 -15.28 10.64
CA ASP A 53 6.79 -16.12 9.44
C ASP A 53 6.88 -15.33 8.11
N THR A 54 7.09 -14.01 8.15
CA THR A 54 7.35 -13.17 6.96
C THR A 54 8.81 -12.70 6.97
N PRO A 55 9.75 -13.48 6.40
CA PRO A 55 11.17 -13.23 6.58
C PRO A 55 11.63 -11.89 5.97
N TRP A 56 11.17 -11.51 4.78
CA TRP A 56 11.73 -10.37 4.02
C TRP A 56 11.46 -8.95 4.58
N CYS A 57 10.73 -8.80 5.70
CA CYS A 57 10.47 -7.48 6.31
C CYS A 57 11.64 -6.94 7.18
N TYR A 58 12.89 -7.29 6.84
CA TYR A 58 14.07 -6.98 7.66
C TYR A 58 14.51 -5.51 7.62
N ALA A 59 14.31 -4.82 6.50
CA ALA A 59 14.65 -3.41 6.38
C ALA A 59 13.64 -2.52 7.11
N GLY A 60 14.12 -1.53 7.87
CA GLY A 60 13.27 -0.63 8.67
C GLY A 60 12.18 0.05 7.84
N TYR A 61 12.53 0.60 6.67
CA TYR A 61 11.57 1.30 5.80
C TYR A 61 10.48 0.38 5.22
N MET A 62 10.80 -0.91 4.99
CA MET A 62 9.80 -1.89 4.54
C MET A 62 8.84 -2.24 5.67
N ARG A 63 9.35 -2.40 6.89
CA ARG A 63 8.53 -2.65 8.06
C ARG A 63 7.57 -1.48 8.31
N ASP A 64 8.07 -0.26 8.27
CA ASP A 64 7.26 0.96 8.43
C ASP A 64 6.16 1.04 7.35
N PHE A 65 6.51 0.73 6.10
CA PHE A 65 5.52 0.65 5.02
C PHE A 65 4.43 -0.39 5.29
N ILE A 66 4.79 -1.60 5.73
CA ILE A 66 3.79 -2.64 6.04
C ILE A 66 2.90 -2.20 7.20
N VAL A 67 3.45 -1.58 8.24
CA VAL A 67 2.67 -1.04 9.37
C VAL A 67 1.69 0.02 8.88
N ASP A 68 2.12 0.91 7.99
CA ASP A 68 1.24 1.91 7.39
C ASP A 68 0.10 1.27 6.60
N MET A 69 0.41 0.27 5.77
CA MET A 69 -0.61 -0.41 4.95
C MET A 69 -1.59 -1.20 5.82
N CYS A 70 -1.13 -1.82 6.91
CA CYS A 70 -2.03 -2.42 7.91
C CYS A 70 -2.93 -1.36 8.56
N GLY A 71 -2.38 -0.19 8.91
CA GLY A 71 -3.13 0.92 9.45
C GLY A 71 -4.22 1.42 8.50
N ILE A 72 -3.89 1.58 7.21
CA ILE A 72 -4.83 1.96 6.14
C ILE A 72 -5.90 0.88 5.97
N TYR A 73 -5.53 -0.40 5.91
CA TYR A 73 -6.48 -1.50 5.77
C TYR A 73 -7.52 -1.50 6.89
N VAL A 74 -7.09 -1.25 8.14
CA VAL A 74 -8.01 -1.11 9.28
C VAL A 74 -8.86 0.17 9.18
N GLN A 75 -8.30 1.29 8.70
CA GLN A 75 -9.08 2.52 8.45
C GLN A 75 -10.20 2.30 7.41
N GLN A 76 -10.00 1.37 6.47
CA GLN A 76 -10.96 0.95 5.45
C GLN A 76 -11.88 -0.20 5.93
N GLU A 77 -11.95 -0.43 7.24
CA GLU A 77 -12.75 -1.49 7.86
C GLU A 77 -12.37 -2.91 7.41
N CYS A 78 -11.10 -3.12 7.06
CA CYS A 78 -10.59 -4.38 6.50
C CYS A 78 -11.34 -4.81 5.21
N LYS A 79 -11.78 -3.83 4.41
CA LYS A 79 -12.40 -4.06 3.10
C LYS A 79 -11.42 -3.76 1.98
N GLU A 80 -11.51 -4.54 0.92
CA GLU A 80 -10.81 -4.26 -0.33
C GLU A 80 -11.36 -3.00 -0.99
N GLY A 81 -10.48 -2.31 -1.70
CA GLY A 81 -10.80 -1.16 -2.52
C GLY A 81 -10.41 -1.37 -3.97
N ASP A 82 -10.24 -0.28 -4.68
CA ASP A 82 -9.74 -0.30 -6.06
C ASP A 82 -8.19 -0.34 -6.07
N PRO A 83 -7.59 -0.90 -7.14
CA PRO A 83 -6.14 -0.79 -7.37
C PRO A 83 -5.63 0.66 -7.26
N PHE A 84 -4.47 0.85 -6.63
CA PHE A 84 -3.96 2.19 -6.34
C PHE A 84 -3.62 2.98 -7.60
N GLU A 85 -3.15 2.30 -8.65
CA GLU A 85 -2.86 2.88 -9.95
C GLU A 85 -4.11 3.51 -10.62
N TYR A 86 -5.33 3.10 -10.26
CA TYR A 86 -6.56 3.76 -10.74
C TYR A 86 -6.71 5.16 -10.15
N TYR A 87 -6.30 5.35 -8.89
CA TYR A 87 -6.29 6.66 -8.25
C TYR A 87 -5.18 7.54 -8.84
N LEU A 88 -4.01 6.98 -9.14
CA LEU A 88 -2.95 7.71 -9.83
C LEU A 88 -3.36 8.12 -11.24
N HIS A 89 -4.08 7.28 -11.97
CA HIS A 89 -4.66 7.63 -13.27
C HIS A 89 -5.55 8.86 -13.18
N GLU A 90 -6.48 8.93 -12.23
CA GLU A 90 -7.34 10.10 -12.05
C GLU A 90 -6.54 11.39 -11.84
N ILE A 91 -5.51 11.35 -10.98
CA ILE A 91 -4.65 12.52 -10.75
C ILE A 91 -3.84 12.86 -12.00
N TYR A 92 -3.41 11.86 -12.75
CA TYR A 92 -2.64 12.04 -13.99
C TYR A 92 -3.49 12.69 -15.08
N ASP A 93 -4.73 12.21 -15.27
CA ASP A 93 -5.66 12.67 -16.29
C ASP A 93 -6.20 14.08 -16.00
N GLU A 94 -6.57 14.35 -14.73
CA GLU A 94 -7.04 15.68 -14.29
C GLU A 94 -5.88 16.68 -14.05
N GLY A 95 -4.64 16.19 -14.01
CA GLY A 95 -3.46 16.94 -13.58
C GLY A 95 -2.84 17.82 -14.65
N SER A 96 -2.05 18.81 -14.22
CA SER A 96 -1.19 19.57 -15.13
C SER A 96 0.01 18.76 -15.61
N ALA A 97 0.71 19.23 -16.65
CA ALA A 97 1.95 18.60 -17.13
C ALA A 97 2.98 18.38 -16.01
N ALA A 98 3.06 19.30 -15.03
CA ALA A 98 3.94 19.15 -13.88
C ALA A 98 3.49 18.04 -12.91
N VAL A 99 2.18 17.76 -12.81
CA VAL A 99 1.64 16.64 -12.03
C VAL A 99 1.94 15.33 -12.74
N GLN A 100 1.68 15.27 -14.05
CA GLN A 100 1.98 14.12 -14.89
C GLN A 100 3.45 13.74 -14.83
N GLN A 101 4.35 14.73 -14.93
CA GLN A 101 5.80 14.51 -14.80
C GLN A 101 6.19 13.95 -13.42
N LYS A 102 5.57 14.42 -12.33
CA LYS A 102 5.82 13.89 -10.97
C LYS A 102 5.37 12.45 -10.80
N ILE A 103 4.25 12.08 -11.42
CA ILE A 103 3.79 10.68 -11.43
C ILE A 103 4.73 9.83 -12.28
N GLY A 104 5.23 10.35 -13.41
CA GLY A 104 6.31 9.74 -14.20
C GLY A 104 7.54 9.43 -13.34
N TYR A 105 8.04 10.41 -12.60
CA TYR A 105 9.17 10.19 -11.68
C TYR A 105 8.89 9.16 -10.58
N LEU A 106 7.63 9.07 -10.09
CA LEU A 106 7.25 8.03 -9.13
C LEU A 106 7.35 6.64 -9.74
N VAL A 107 6.82 6.43 -10.95
CA VAL A 107 6.82 5.11 -11.60
C VAL A 107 8.20 4.71 -12.14
N ASP A 108 9.09 5.68 -12.39
CA ASP A 108 10.47 5.42 -12.78
C ASP A 108 11.41 5.22 -11.58
N GLU A 109 10.95 5.44 -10.35
CA GLU A 109 11.78 5.32 -9.15
C GLU A 109 12.25 3.88 -8.93
N ASP A 110 13.57 3.68 -8.84
CA ASP A 110 14.20 2.38 -8.55
C ASP A 110 14.49 2.22 -7.04
N GLU A 111 14.73 3.33 -6.34
CA GLU A 111 15.00 3.31 -4.91
C GLU A 111 13.69 3.14 -4.12
N LYS A 112 13.45 1.90 -3.68
CA LYS A 112 12.22 1.50 -2.97
C LYS A 112 11.88 2.38 -1.77
N ALA A 113 12.87 2.89 -1.03
CA ALA A 113 12.63 3.79 0.09
C ALA A 113 12.04 5.14 -0.36
N ILE A 114 12.51 5.67 -1.49
CA ILE A 114 11.99 6.91 -2.09
C ILE A 114 10.59 6.65 -2.68
N LEU A 115 10.41 5.53 -3.40
CA LEU A 115 9.12 5.10 -3.92
C LEU A 115 8.06 5.05 -2.80
N ILE A 116 8.36 4.38 -1.69
CA ILE A 116 7.45 4.28 -0.53
C ILE A 116 7.07 5.67 -0.01
N ARG A 117 8.00 6.64 0.05
CA ARG A 117 7.70 8.01 0.46
C ARG A 117 6.72 8.68 -0.51
N TYR A 118 6.91 8.51 -1.82
CA TYR A 118 5.98 9.02 -2.82
C TYR A 118 4.59 8.38 -2.71
N ILE A 119 4.52 7.04 -2.62
CA ILE A 119 3.26 6.31 -2.43
C ILE A 119 2.51 6.83 -1.21
N LYS A 120 3.18 6.94 -0.05
CA LYS A 120 2.57 7.50 1.16
C LYS A 120 2.05 8.92 0.98
N ARG A 121 2.74 9.75 0.19
CA ARG A 121 2.29 11.11 -0.13
C ARG A 121 1.00 11.09 -0.94
N TYR A 122 0.92 10.26 -1.98
CA TYR A 122 -0.29 10.16 -2.81
C TYR A 122 -1.48 9.53 -2.06
N ILE A 123 -1.24 8.55 -1.19
CA ILE A 123 -2.30 8.01 -0.31
C ILE A 123 -2.90 9.11 0.58
N LYS A 124 -2.08 10.01 1.12
CA LYS A 124 -2.56 11.15 1.92
C LYS A 124 -3.39 12.16 1.11
N MET A 125 -3.25 12.16 -0.21
CA MET A 125 -4.01 13.03 -1.11
C MET A 125 -5.33 12.40 -1.55
N CYS A 126 -5.56 11.11 -1.27
CA CYS A 126 -6.81 10.44 -1.61
C CYS A 126 -8.03 11.17 -1.02
N LYS A 127 -9.10 11.24 -1.82
CA LYS A 127 -10.37 11.82 -1.39
C LYS A 127 -10.89 11.01 -0.19
N LYS A 128 -11.59 11.69 0.73
CA LYS A 128 -12.18 11.01 1.90
C LYS A 128 -13.14 9.92 1.42
N GLY A 129 -12.95 8.70 1.91
CA GLY A 129 -13.77 7.54 1.53
C GLY A 129 -13.20 6.71 0.39
N THR A 130 -12.14 7.15 -0.29
CA THR A 130 -11.39 6.31 -1.22
C THR A 130 -10.90 5.05 -0.50
N LYS A 131 -11.22 3.88 -1.07
CA LYS A 131 -10.71 2.59 -0.62
C LYS A 131 -9.69 2.09 -1.63
N ILE A 132 -8.54 1.65 -1.13
CA ILE A 132 -7.43 1.11 -1.89
C ILE A 132 -7.35 -0.39 -1.62
N ASP A 133 -7.11 -1.18 -2.66
CA ASP A 133 -6.64 -2.56 -2.52
C ASP A 133 -5.24 -2.57 -1.89
N THR A 134 -5.19 -2.63 -0.56
CA THR A 134 -3.94 -2.63 0.20
C THR A 134 -3.11 -3.87 -0.06
N ALA A 135 -3.75 -5.01 -0.37
CA ALA A 135 -3.05 -6.25 -0.65
C ALA A 135 -2.29 -6.16 -1.97
N LYS A 136 -2.93 -5.63 -3.02
CA LYS A 136 -2.27 -5.40 -4.31
C LYS A 136 -1.17 -4.35 -4.16
N LEU A 137 -1.48 -3.21 -3.55
CA LEU A 137 -0.49 -2.15 -3.35
C LEU A 137 0.75 -2.64 -2.57
N MET A 138 0.57 -3.38 -1.49
CA MET A 138 1.69 -3.96 -0.74
C MET A 138 2.52 -4.88 -1.64
N THR A 139 1.87 -5.80 -2.34
CA THR A 139 2.54 -6.77 -3.22
C THR A 139 3.35 -6.07 -4.30
N ASP A 140 2.75 -5.09 -4.97
CA ASP A 140 3.34 -4.31 -6.05
C ASP A 140 4.63 -3.60 -5.59
N ILE A 141 4.54 -2.86 -4.48
CA ILE A 141 5.66 -2.07 -3.97
C ILE A 141 6.78 -2.96 -3.42
N LEU A 142 6.44 -4.11 -2.82
CA LEU A 142 7.43 -5.06 -2.33
C LEU A 142 8.16 -5.77 -3.49
N CYS A 143 7.46 -6.04 -4.59
CA CYS A 143 8.04 -6.62 -5.80
C CYS A 143 8.76 -5.60 -6.69
N TRP A 144 8.57 -4.30 -6.46
CA TRP A 144 9.14 -3.24 -7.29
C TRP A 144 10.68 -3.25 -7.36
N PRO A 145 11.28 -2.93 -8.53
CA PRO A 145 10.66 -2.71 -9.85
C PRO A 145 10.47 -4.00 -10.67
N TYR A 146 10.63 -5.16 -10.04
CA TYR A 146 10.65 -6.46 -10.70
C TYR A 146 9.24 -6.92 -11.09
N TYR A 147 9.14 -7.96 -11.92
CA TYR A 147 7.88 -8.66 -12.25
C TYR A 147 6.87 -7.88 -13.10
N ASN A 148 7.31 -6.94 -13.93
CA ASN A 148 6.45 -6.12 -14.83
C ASN A 148 5.45 -5.20 -14.11
N THR A 149 5.39 -5.19 -12.78
CA THR A 149 4.48 -4.35 -11.99
C THR A 149 4.56 -2.88 -12.40
N ARG A 150 5.79 -2.38 -12.64
CA ARG A 150 6.01 -1.02 -13.16
C ARG A 150 5.29 -0.78 -14.48
N ASN A 151 5.47 -1.66 -15.46
CA ASN A 151 4.86 -1.53 -16.78
C ASN A 151 3.33 -1.62 -16.69
N GLU A 152 2.80 -2.48 -15.83
CA GLU A 152 1.35 -2.56 -15.60
C GLU A 152 0.79 -1.26 -15.02
N TRP A 153 1.48 -0.65 -14.05
CA TRP A 153 1.10 0.66 -13.52
C TRP A 153 1.17 1.74 -14.59
N ILE A 154 2.22 1.78 -15.40
CA ILE A 154 2.37 2.73 -16.51
C ILE A 154 1.20 2.60 -17.50
N ASP A 155 0.89 1.39 -17.95
CA ASP A 155 -0.21 1.14 -18.90
C ASP A 155 -1.55 1.63 -18.35
N VAL A 156 -1.82 1.41 -17.06
CA VAL A 156 -3.08 1.83 -16.43
C VAL A 156 -3.12 3.34 -16.23
N ILE A 157 -2.04 3.93 -15.71
CA ILE A 157 -1.95 5.38 -15.44
C ILE A 157 -2.07 6.17 -16.75
N ALA A 158 -1.43 5.71 -17.82
CA ALA A 158 -1.51 6.32 -19.14
C ALA A 158 -2.85 6.05 -19.88
N GLY A 159 -3.75 5.26 -19.30
CA GLY A 159 -5.04 4.93 -19.89
C GLY A 159 -4.98 3.94 -21.06
N VAL A 160 -3.86 3.23 -21.24
CA VAL A 160 -3.68 2.19 -22.26
C VAL A 160 -4.49 0.94 -21.90
N LYS A 161 -4.53 0.58 -20.62
CA LYS A 161 -5.41 -0.48 -20.09
C LYS A 161 -6.70 0.10 -19.52
N LYS A 162 -7.82 -0.59 -19.79
CA LYS A 162 -9.14 -0.20 -19.25
C LYS A 162 -9.19 -0.39 -17.74
N ILE A 163 -9.79 0.58 -17.08
CA ILE A 163 -10.04 0.59 -15.64
C ILE A 163 -11.37 -0.09 -15.37
N ASP A 164 -11.32 -1.29 -14.80
CA ASP A 164 -12.51 -2.02 -14.35
C ASP A 164 -12.79 -1.69 -12.88
N LYS A 165 -13.40 -0.52 -12.62
CA LYS A 165 -13.85 -0.18 -11.27
C LYS A 165 -15.04 -1.04 -10.87
N LYS A 166 -14.98 -1.64 -9.67
CA LYS A 166 -16.16 -2.27 -9.08
C LYS A 166 -17.17 -1.16 -8.80
N LYS A 167 -18.24 -1.06 -9.61
CA LYS A 167 -19.34 -0.12 -9.36
C LYS A 167 -19.89 -0.36 -7.96
N GLU A 168 -19.76 0.62 -7.06
CA GLU A 168 -20.48 0.60 -5.80
C GLU A 168 -21.97 0.55 -6.11
N LYS A 169 -22.66 -0.51 -5.69
CA LYS A 169 -24.12 -0.53 -5.66
C LYS A 169 -24.52 0.52 -4.60
N LYS A 170 -25.10 1.62 -5.08
CA LYS A 170 -25.80 2.61 -4.25
C LYS A 170 -26.93 1.95 -3.46
#